data_AF-A0A952MK79-F1
#
_entry.id   AF-A0A952MK79-F1
#
_cell.length_a   1.000
_cell.length_b   1.000
_cell.length_c   1.000
_cell.angle_alpha   90.00
_cell.angle_beta   90.00
_cell.angle_gamma   90.00
#
_symmetry.space_group_name_H-M   'P 1'
#
loop_
_entity.id
_entity.type
_entity.pdbx_description
1 polymer ?
#
loop_
_entity_poly.entity_id
_entity_poly.type
_entity_poly.pdbx_seq_one_letter_code
_entity_poly.pdbx_strand_id
1 'polypeptide(L)' 'MITITFKINERSKTGKTFLEFAKSFAKESKSISVVEKEESPYNPEFVKKIK' A
#
# COMPACT_ATOMS: atom_id res chain seq x y z
N MET A 1 -1.75 10.56 16.32
CA MET A 1 -1.64 9.78 15.07
C MET A 1 -1.82 8.32 15.43
N ILE A 2 -2.78 7.61 14.84
CA ILE A 2 -3.04 6.18 15.07
C ILE A 2 -2.76 5.45 13.77
N THR A 3 -2.09 4.31 13.84
CA THR A 3 -1.75 3.50 12.66
C THR A 3 -2.59 2.24 12.64
N ILE A 4 -3.33 2.03 11.56
CA ILE A 4 -4.14 0.83 11.33
C ILE A 4 -3.59 0.15 10.07
N THR A 5 -3.35 -1.16 10.14
CA THR A 5 -2.85 -1.95 9.01
C THR A 5 -3.97 -2.82 8.46
N PHE A 6 -4.29 -2.65 7.18
CA PHE A 6 -5.25 -3.49 6.46
C PHE A 6 -4.51 -4.39 5.47
N LYS A 7 -4.79 -5.70 5.49
CA LYS A 7 -4.39 -6.62 4.42
C LYS A 7 -5.52 -6.69 3.40
N ILE A 8 -5.31 -6.06 2.26
CA ILE A 8 -6.30 -5.99 1.18
C ILE A 8 -5.89 -6.98 0.10
N ASN A 9 -6.83 -7.82 -0.35
CA ASN A 9 -6.62 -8.64 -1.53
C ASN A 9 -7.04 -7.84 -2.77
N GLU A 10 -6.06 -7.33 -3.51
CA GLU A 10 -6.28 -6.57 -4.75
C GLU A 10 -6.91 -7.40 -5.88
N ARG A 11 -6.92 -8.73 -5.78
CA ARG A 11 -7.62 -9.60 -6.74
C ARG A 11 -9.13 -9.67 -6.47
N SER A 12 -9.58 -9.25 -5.28
CA SER A 12 -10.99 -9.23 -4.92
C SER A 12 -11.65 -7.91 -5.32
N LYS A 13 -12.91 -7.95 -5.75
CA LYS A 13 -13.70 -6.75 -6.11
C LYS A 13 -13.74 -5.75 -4.94
N THR A 14 -14.04 -6.25 -3.74
CA THR A 14 -14.09 -5.45 -2.51
C THR A 14 -12.75 -4.80 -2.19
N GLY A 15 -11.64 -5.53 -2.36
CA GLY A 15 -10.32 -5.00 -2.08
C GLY A 15 -9.93 -3.86 -3.03
N LYS A 16 -10.23 -4.00 -4.33
CA LYS A 16 -10.03 -2.92 -5.31
C LYS A 16 -10.85 -1.68 -4.96
N THR A 17 -12.13 -1.86 -4.64
CA THR A 17 -13.02 -0.74 -4.29
C THR A 17 -12.57 -0.03 -3.02
N PHE A 18 -12.13 -0.77 -1.99
CA PHE A 18 -11.61 -0.17 -0.76
C PHE A 18 -10.31 0.62 -1.01
N LEU A 19 -9.41 0.10 -1.86
CA LEU A 19 -8.17 0.79 -2.22
C LEU A 19 -8.45 2.11 -2.95
N GLU A 20 -9.37 2.11 -3.91
CA GLU A 20 -9.78 3.33 -4.62
C GLU A 20 -10.41 4.36 -3.68
N PHE A 21 -11.29 3.91 -2.78
CA PHE A 21 -11.89 4.76 -1.76
C PHE A 21 -10.81 5.40 -0.86
N ALA A 22 -9.89 4.60 -0.32
CA ALA A 22 -8.81 5.08 0.53
C ALA A 22 -7.92 6.11 -0.19
N LYS A 23 -7.61 5.86 -1.47
CA LYS A 23 -6.84 6.79 -2.31
C LYS A 23 -7.57 8.11 -2.54
N SER A 24 -8.87 8.07 -2.81
CA SER A 24 -9.68 9.29 -2.99
C SER A 24 -9.79 10.08 -1.68
N PHE A 25 -10.01 9.39 -0.57
CA PHE A 25 -10.18 10.02 0.73
C PHE A 25 -8.89 10.69 1.26
N ALA A 26 -7.74 10.07 0.99
CA ALA A 26 -6.43 10.66 1.30
C ALA A 26 -6.06 11.84 0.39
N LYS A 27 -6.63 11.94 -0.82
CA LYS A 27 -6.47 13.11 -1.69
C LYS A 27 -7.27 14.32 -1.21
N GLU A 28 -8.49 14.09 -0.73
CA GLU A 28 -9.36 15.17 -0.24
C GLU A 28 -9.00 15.64 1.17
N SER A 29 -8.50 14.75 2.03
CA SER A 29 -8.15 15.08 3.41
C SER A 29 -6.68 14.83 3.72
N LYS A 30 -5.96 15.86 4.16
CA LYS A 30 -4.58 15.73 4.70
C LYS A 30 -4.54 14.97 6.05
N SER A 31 -5.69 14.61 6.59
CA SER A 31 -5.84 13.94 7.88
C SER A 31 -5.50 12.44 7.82
N ILE A 32 -5.47 11.85 6.62
CA ILE A 32 -5.22 10.42 6.42
C ILE A 32 -4.11 10.22 5.40
N SER A 33 -3.26 9.24 5.65
CA SER A 33 -2.16 8.86 4.76
C SER A 33 -2.26 7.37 4.44
N VAL A 34 -2.26 7.04 3.15
CA VAL A 34 -2.16 5.66 2.67
C VAL A 34 -0.68 5.32 2.54
N VAL A 35 -0.22 4.34 3.33
CA VAL A 35 1.14 3.83 3.24
C VAL A 35 1.08 2.50 2.51
N GLU A 36 1.38 2.52 1.21
CA GLU A 36 1.54 1.29 0.42
C GLU A 36 2.91 0.70 0.72
N LYS A 37 2.95 -0.56 1.21
CA LYS A 37 4.20 -1.31 1.22
C LYS A 37 4.41 -1.83 -0.20
N GLU A 38 5.26 -1.15 -0.97
CA GLU A 38 5.87 -1.75 -2.14
C GLU A 38 6.77 -2.89 -1.66
N GLU A 39 6.26 -4.11 -1.71
CA GLU A 39 7.12 -5.29 -1.62
C GLU A 39 7.98 -5.30 -2.90
N SER A 40 9.26 -4.95 -2.75
CA SER A 40 10.23 -5.05 -3.84
C SER A 40 10.14 -6.44 -4.48
N PRO A 41 9.91 -6.55 -5.80
CA PRO A 41 9.89 -7.85 -6.47
C PRO A 41 11.27 -8.53 -6.45
N TYR A 42 12.33 -7.77 -6.14
CA TYR A 42 13.69 -8.27 -6.07
C TYR A 42 14.09 -8.63 -4.65
N ASN A 43 14.69 -9.81 -4.50
CA ASN A 43 15.31 -10.23 -3.25
C ASN A 43 16.45 -9.26 -2.89
N PRO A 44 16.42 -8.63 -1.70
CA PRO A 44 17.44 -7.66 -1.29
C PRO A 44 18.86 -8.25 -1.21
N GLU A 45 19.01 -9.56 -0.95
CA GLU A 45 20.32 -10.22 -0.99
C GLU A 45 20.89 -10.33 -2.40
N PHE A 46 20.02 -10.52 -3.40
CA PHE A 46 20.42 -10.55 -4.81
C PHE A 46 20.92 -9.18 -5.26
N VAL A 47 20.20 -8.11 -4.91
CA VAL A 47 20.60 -6.73 -5.25
C VAL A 47 21.95 -6.35 -4.62
N LYS A 48 22.23 -6.81 -3.40
CA LYS A 48 23.52 -6.56 -2.73
C LYS A 48 24.72 -7.19 -3.43
N LYS A 49 24.53 -8.31 -4.16
CA LYS A 49 25.61 -9.01 -4.88
C LYS A 49 25.99 -8.35 -6.22
N ILE A 50 25.16 -7.44 -6.73
CA ILE A 50 25.37 -6.76 -8.02
C ILE A 50 26.17 -5.45 -7.86
N LYS A 51 26.38 -4.98 -6.62
CA LYS A 51 27.10 -3.73 -6.31
C LYS A 51 28.58 -3.93 -6.02
#